data_AF-A0A8H3I0P6-F1
#
_entry.id   AF-A0A8H3I0P6-F1
#
_cell.length_a   1.000
_cell.length_b   1.000
_cell.length_c   1.000
_cell.angle_alpha   90.00
_cell.angle_beta   90.00
_cell.angle_gamma   90.00
#
_symmetry.space_group_name_H-M   'P 1'
#
loop_
_entity.id
_entity.type
_entity.pdbx_description
1 polymer ?
#
loop_
_entity_poly.entity_id
_entity_poly.type
_entity_poly.pdbx_seq_one_letter_code
_entity_poly.pdbx_strand_id
1 'polypeptide(L)'
;MDHNPFRRHLAKVTLGGFNTIARGLAQRSRSVAPSSTGRPQGRLILDLMTSEGIQKAVEWYQTQPTTLFTSFEYRKEKGGLFQHEFIVTHINRNTLCRFDRRAMEGRQLGAVQRAGTPAEDSAHILHSYQAEYQSTLSGSDVLLRIEFPKTEDLQFILAVCHAIQKHLLAKSYSLFGYNCYFFSWTMTAIIARRSYAWEAIMAPDFAWRDMVEAAIDSAISPSAQSEIITQRAVHFSSSRIKAWFQKRTEPNQRPSIPKYRPEAEFLGEFQSALKRHLNLKGYQKYIIERLESILLKSQLTSLIAEEVIHRVKEAVQQTKTSLAKRKSLIAAEESVTSSYYGSKDFRKNSIITVARWSRDEVILLVREGVAKSTAAAIKALATNYHDGVDNDILKSQYYTTSLDEAWDNAWEFHWVGSISPRQMMEQGEIKDLGNKASELGKESWKIAWQAYNELEILILQSLTKTLHERLVDLDLRHLEYGNSNKKKRMFRRMQWSTLQRDVAEADKPHLQDFIRRRIHIHFDSVNKATFRSYENLRGEVEGTMTGVWKEALQSFHELGKYNEGPGAWHALVDGGLEHQDASGIRG
;
A
#
# COMPACT_ATOMS: atom_id res chain seq x y z
N MET A 1 -35.93 -15.23 28.91
CA MET A 1 -36.46 -13.93 28.43
C MET A 1 -35.28 -13.02 28.18
N ASP A 2 -34.93 -12.79 26.91
CA ASP A 2 -33.73 -12.04 26.52
C ASP A 2 -33.87 -10.54 26.81
N HIS A 3 -33.09 -10.05 27.79
CA HIS A 3 -32.95 -8.63 28.08
C HIS A 3 -31.96 -7.99 27.10
N ASN A 4 -32.36 -7.87 25.84
CA ASN A 4 -31.57 -7.13 24.86
C ASN A 4 -31.90 -5.62 24.94
N PRO A 5 -31.03 -4.78 25.55
CA PRO A 5 -31.25 -3.33 25.65
C PRO A 5 -31.40 -2.65 24.27
N PHE A 6 -30.95 -3.31 23.20
CA PHE A 6 -31.08 -2.89 21.82
C PHE A 6 -32.55 -2.80 21.35
N ARG A 7 -33.42 -3.75 21.77
CA ARG A 7 -34.86 -3.71 21.39
C ARG A 7 -35.62 -2.59 22.10
N ARG A 8 -35.29 -2.27 23.36
CA ARG A 8 -35.96 -1.20 24.12
C ARG A 8 -35.59 0.20 23.62
N HIS A 9 -34.34 0.40 23.19
CA HIS A 9 -33.91 1.68 22.63
C HIS A 9 -34.48 1.89 21.21
N LEU A 10 -34.53 0.84 20.37
CA LEU A 10 -35.22 0.91 19.06
C LEU A 10 -36.73 1.17 19.19
N ALA A 11 -37.41 0.58 20.18
CA ALA A 11 -38.83 0.80 20.42
C ALA A 11 -39.15 2.23 20.88
N LYS A 12 -38.22 2.88 21.62
CA LYS A 12 -38.37 4.29 22.06
C LYS A 12 -38.02 5.29 20.96
N VAL A 13 -37.07 4.96 20.08
CA VAL A 13 -36.69 5.82 18.96
C VAL A 13 -37.67 5.69 17.80
N THR A 14 -38.47 4.62 17.69
CA THR A 14 -39.40 4.45 16.54
C THR A 14 -40.66 3.60 16.70
N LEU A 15 -41.80 4.25 16.42
CA LEU A 15 -42.77 3.82 15.40
C LEU A 15 -43.06 4.94 14.35
N GLY A 16 -42.86 6.22 14.68
CA GLY A 16 -43.12 7.35 13.78
C GLY A 16 -41.95 7.75 12.86
N GLY A 17 -40.70 7.64 13.34
CA GLY A 17 -39.50 8.05 12.58
C GLY A 17 -39.13 7.10 11.44
N PHE A 18 -38.95 5.80 11.71
CA PHE A 18 -38.46 4.83 10.71
C PHE A 18 -39.52 4.47 9.66
N ASN A 19 -40.83 4.54 9.96
CA ASN A 19 -41.86 4.37 8.93
C ASN A 19 -41.82 5.49 7.90
N THR A 20 -41.45 6.70 8.30
CA THR A 20 -41.22 7.83 7.40
C THR A 20 -39.93 7.64 6.59
N ILE A 21 -38.90 7.02 7.18
CA ILE A 21 -37.64 6.65 6.51
C ILE A 21 -37.87 5.56 5.47
N ALA A 22 -38.58 4.48 5.82
CA ALA A 22 -38.92 3.39 4.92
C ALA A 22 -39.82 3.83 3.75
N ARG A 23 -40.78 4.73 3.99
CA ARG A 23 -41.59 5.35 2.93
C ARG A 23 -40.79 6.29 2.02
N GLY A 24 -39.82 7.02 2.57
CA GLY A 24 -38.92 7.87 1.80
C GLY A 24 -37.98 7.08 0.87
N LEU A 25 -37.67 5.83 1.20
CA LEU A 25 -36.87 4.92 0.38
C LEU A 25 -37.69 4.26 -0.75
N ALA A 26 -39.03 4.27 -0.66
CA ALA A 26 -39.94 3.76 -1.68
C ALA A 26 -40.31 4.87 -2.68
N GLN A 27 -39.34 5.36 -3.45
CA GLN A 27 -39.67 6.11 -4.67
C GLN A 27 -40.21 5.12 -5.72
N ARG A 28 -41.47 5.31 -6.13
CA ARG A 28 -42.16 4.49 -7.13
C ARG A 28 -41.43 4.52 -8.48
N SER A 29 -40.85 3.41 -8.87
CA SER A 29 -40.44 3.13 -10.25
C SER A 29 -41.71 2.84 -11.07
N ARG A 30 -42.06 3.68 -12.05
CA ARG A 30 -43.13 3.35 -13.00
C ARG A 30 -42.54 2.41 -14.07
N SER A 31 -43.04 1.18 -14.14
CA SER A 31 -42.74 0.27 -15.26
C SER A 31 -43.54 0.69 -16.49
N VAL A 32 -42.91 0.66 -17.67
CA VAL A 32 -43.54 0.98 -18.96
C VAL A 32 -43.31 -0.20 -19.90
N ALA A 33 -44.39 -0.65 -20.56
CA ALA A 33 -44.41 -1.80 -21.48
C ALA A 33 -43.56 -1.57 -22.75
N PRO A 34 -43.17 -2.64 -23.49
CA PRO A 34 -42.28 -2.52 -24.65
C PRO A 34 -43.03 -2.42 -25.99
N SER A 35 -42.48 -1.65 -26.93
CA SER A 35 -42.71 -1.80 -28.39
C SER A 35 -41.64 -1.06 -29.20
N SER A 36 -41.43 -1.51 -30.44
CA SER A 36 -40.26 -1.28 -31.28
C SER A 36 -40.21 0.08 -31.99
N THR A 37 -38.99 0.61 -32.08
CA THR A 37 -38.52 1.84 -32.74
C THR A 37 -38.78 3.15 -31.97
N GLY A 38 -37.76 3.60 -31.23
CA GLY A 38 -37.73 4.90 -30.53
C GLY A 38 -38.18 4.91 -29.06
N ARG A 39 -38.52 3.77 -28.46
CA ARG A 39 -38.98 3.70 -27.06
C ARG A 39 -37.80 3.71 -26.07
N PRO A 40 -37.91 4.39 -24.91
CA PRO A 40 -36.87 4.38 -23.90
C PRO A 40 -36.49 2.96 -23.47
N GLN A 41 -35.20 2.65 -23.45
CA GLN A 41 -34.73 1.40 -22.89
C GLN A 41 -35.10 1.38 -21.41
N GLY A 42 -35.82 0.36 -20.97
CA GLY A 42 -36.16 0.21 -19.56
C GLY A 42 -34.91 0.09 -18.69
N ARG A 43 -35.04 0.45 -17.42
CA ARG A 43 -34.02 0.19 -16.39
C ARG A 43 -33.73 -1.31 -16.34
N LEU A 44 -32.49 -1.70 -16.61
CA LEU A 44 -32.02 -3.07 -16.43
C LEU A 44 -31.68 -3.29 -14.96
N ILE A 45 -32.26 -4.31 -14.35
CA ILE A 45 -31.81 -4.82 -13.05
C ILE A 45 -30.65 -5.77 -13.29
N LEU A 46 -29.52 -5.50 -12.65
CA LEU A 46 -28.29 -6.26 -12.79
C LEU A 46 -28.33 -7.43 -11.81
N ASP A 47 -28.68 -8.63 -12.29
CA ASP A 47 -28.50 -9.88 -11.56
C ASP A 47 -27.24 -10.59 -12.05
N LEU A 48 -26.08 -10.19 -11.53
CA LEU A 48 -24.79 -10.69 -12.01
C LEU A 48 -24.37 -11.97 -11.29
N MET A 49 -25.26 -12.55 -10.47
CA MET A 49 -25.02 -13.80 -9.74
C MET A 49 -25.64 -15.02 -10.43
N THR A 50 -26.43 -14.82 -11.49
CA THR A 50 -27.04 -15.89 -12.29
C THR A 50 -26.55 -15.83 -13.73
N SER A 51 -26.46 -16.99 -14.40
CA SER A 51 -26.07 -17.05 -15.81
C SER A 51 -27.04 -16.29 -16.72
N GLU A 52 -28.35 -16.37 -16.45
CA GLU A 52 -29.37 -15.62 -17.17
C GLU A 52 -29.20 -14.10 -16.99
N GLY A 53 -28.94 -13.64 -15.78
CA GLY A 53 -28.75 -12.22 -15.53
C GLY A 53 -27.42 -11.68 -16.09
N ILE A 54 -26.35 -12.48 -16.08
CA ILE A 54 -25.09 -12.16 -16.79
C ILE A 54 -25.36 -12.06 -18.31
N GLN A 55 -26.06 -13.02 -18.90
CA GLN A 55 -26.44 -12.99 -20.32
C GLN A 55 -27.21 -11.72 -20.67
N LYS A 56 -28.22 -11.35 -19.87
CA LYS A 56 -28.98 -10.12 -20.05
C LYS A 56 -28.11 -8.86 -19.94
N ALA A 57 -27.15 -8.85 -19.03
CA ALA A 57 -26.21 -7.74 -18.88
C ALA A 57 -25.26 -7.62 -20.08
N VAL A 58 -24.80 -8.75 -20.65
CA VAL A 58 -23.99 -8.79 -21.86
C VAL A 58 -24.79 -8.33 -23.08
N GLU A 59 -26.02 -8.80 -23.25
CA GLU A 59 -26.92 -8.34 -24.33
C GLU A 59 -27.21 -6.84 -24.20
N TRP A 60 -27.48 -6.38 -22.99
CA TRP A 60 -27.62 -4.95 -22.71
C TRP A 60 -26.36 -4.18 -23.08
N TYR A 61 -25.18 -4.68 -22.72
CA TYR A 61 -23.90 -4.05 -23.05
C TYR A 61 -23.68 -3.96 -24.58
N GLN A 62 -23.94 -5.05 -25.31
CA GLN A 62 -23.74 -5.15 -26.76
C GLN A 62 -24.74 -4.31 -27.57
N THR A 63 -25.91 -4.00 -26.99
CA THR A 63 -26.93 -3.17 -27.65
C THR A 63 -26.66 -1.67 -27.51
N GLN A 64 -25.61 -1.26 -26.80
CA GLN A 64 -25.29 0.14 -26.61
C GLN A 64 -24.67 0.77 -27.86
N PRO A 65 -25.00 2.04 -28.18
CA PRO A 65 -24.43 2.72 -29.36
C PRO A 65 -22.92 2.90 -29.26
N THR A 66 -22.41 2.96 -28.03
CA THR A 66 -21.00 2.85 -27.67
C THR A 66 -20.95 2.41 -26.21
N THR A 67 -19.84 1.80 -25.82
CA THR A 67 -19.57 1.33 -24.44
C THR A 67 -18.45 2.14 -23.79
N LEU A 68 -17.81 3.03 -24.55
CA LEU A 68 -16.69 3.84 -24.09
C LEU A 68 -17.19 5.18 -23.54
N PHE A 69 -16.59 5.64 -22.45
CA PHE A 69 -16.86 6.94 -21.87
C PHE A 69 -15.58 7.61 -21.35
N THR A 70 -15.54 8.94 -21.40
CA THR A 70 -14.46 9.74 -20.79
C THR A 70 -14.93 10.54 -19.59
N SER A 71 -16.25 10.65 -19.39
CA SER A 71 -16.82 11.49 -18.33
C SER A 71 -17.65 10.67 -17.36
N PHE A 72 -17.40 10.89 -16.08
CA PHE A 72 -18.03 10.20 -14.96
C PHE A 72 -18.50 11.22 -13.92
N GLU A 73 -19.75 11.10 -13.51
CA GLU A 73 -20.36 11.99 -12.53
C GLU A 73 -20.91 11.19 -11.36
N TYR A 74 -20.49 11.57 -10.17
CA TYR A 74 -21.09 11.16 -8.91
C TYR A 74 -22.12 12.22 -8.51
N ARG A 75 -23.38 11.81 -8.45
CA ARG A 75 -24.53 12.72 -8.30
C ARG A 75 -25.37 12.38 -7.08
N LYS A 76 -26.17 13.38 -6.65
CA LYS A 76 -27.07 13.29 -5.50
C LYS A 76 -28.41 13.94 -5.81
N GLU A 77 -29.51 13.24 -5.56
CA GLU A 77 -30.86 13.79 -5.76
C GLU A 77 -31.12 15.00 -4.84
N LYS A 78 -31.78 16.05 -5.37
CA LYS A 78 -32.10 17.27 -4.62
C LYS A 78 -33.24 17.06 -3.62
N GLY A 79 -34.19 16.18 -3.97
CA GLY A 79 -35.40 15.92 -3.18
C GLY A 79 -35.27 14.76 -2.20
N GLY A 80 -36.25 14.66 -1.30
CA GLY A 80 -36.38 13.56 -0.33
C GLY A 80 -35.65 13.80 0.99
N LEU A 81 -36.10 13.10 2.03
CA LEU A 81 -35.42 13.04 3.34
C LEU A 81 -34.07 12.33 3.22
N PHE A 82 -34.04 11.27 2.40
CA PHE A 82 -32.83 10.53 2.04
C PHE A 82 -32.53 10.83 0.59
N GLN A 83 -31.64 11.79 0.41
CA GLN A 83 -31.16 12.18 -0.90
C GLN A 83 -30.31 11.03 -1.47
N HIS A 84 -30.87 10.32 -2.46
CA HIS A 84 -30.24 9.17 -3.09
C HIS A 84 -28.99 9.59 -3.87
N GLU A 85 -27.99 8.71 -3.88
CA GLU A 85 -26.70 8.93 -4.52
C GLU A 85 -26.45 7.86 -5.58
N PHE A 86 -25.96 8.31 -6.73
CA PHE A 86 -25.86 7.47 -7.92
C PHE A 86 -24.75 7.96 -8.84
N ILE A 87 -24.42 7.11 -9.81
CA ILE A 87 -23.38 7.36 -10.80
C ILE A 87 -24.01 7.61 -12.17
N VAL A 88 -23.42 8.52 -12.93
CA VAL A 88 -23.72 8.77 -14.33
C VAL A 88 -22.43 8.72 -15.14
N THR A 89 -22.43 8.04 -16.28
CA THR A 89 -21.37 8.14 -17.28
C THR A 89 -21.93 8.71 -18.58
N HIS A 90 -21.17 9.63 -19.20
CA HIS A 90 -21.54 10.15 -20.52
C HIS A 90 -20.87 9.31 -21.59
N ILE A 91 -21.66 8.46 -22.24
CA ILE A 91 -21.17 7.56 -23.28
C ILE A 91 -21.08 8.31 -24.62
N ASN A 92 -21.94 9.31 -24.85
CA ASN A 92 -21.78 10.30 -25.90
C ASN A 92 -22.45 11.62 -25.51
N ARG A 93 -22.40 12.63 -26.39
CA ARG A 93 -22.97 13.97 -26.13
C ARG A 93 -24.45 13.96 -25.74
N ASN A 94 -25.21 12.99 -26.23
CA ASN A 94 -26.66 12.96 -26.15
C ASN A 94 -27.17 11.75 -25.35
N THR A 95 -26.29 10.95 -24.75
CA THR A 95 -26.64 9.69 -24.10
C THR A 95 -25.78 9.51 -22.86
N LEU A 96 -26.44 9.22 -21.74
CA LEU A 96 -25.80 8.89 -20.49
C LEU A 96 -26.26 7.53 -19.99
N CYS A 97 -25.42 6.87 -19.20
CA CYS A 97 -25.80 5.68 -18.44
C CYS A 97 -25.82 6.00 -16.96
N ARG A 98 -26.96 5.73 -16.33
CA ARG A 98 -27.17 5.89 -14.89
C ARG A 98 -27.03 4.54 -14.21
N PHE A 99 -26.26 4.49 -13.12
CA PHE A 99 -26.11 3.33 -12.26
C PHE A 99 -26.61 3.63 -10.86
N ASP A 100 -27.49 2.78 -10.34
CA ASP A 100 -28.09 2.92 -9.01
C ASP A 100 -27.95 1.62 -8.22
N ARG A 101 -27.91 1.77 -6.90
CA ARG A 101 -28.13 0.70 -5.93
C ARG A 101 -29.27 1.04 -4.99
N ARG A 102 -30.26 0.17 -4.86
CA ARG A 102 -31.43 0.35 -3.99
C ARG A 102 -31.68 -0.88 -3.12
N ALA A 103 -32.46 -0.72 -2.05
CA ALA A 103 -33.06 -1.86 -1.37
C ALA A 103 -34.14 -2.44 -2.29
N MET A 104 -34.21 -3.77 -2.36
CA MET A 104 -35.28 -4.44 -3.10
C MET A 104 -36.66 -3.97 -2.64
N GLU A 105 -37.54 -3.69 -3.61
CA GLU A 105 -38.88 -3.18 -3.33
C GLU A 105 -39.68 -4.16 -2.44
N GLY A 106 -40.39 -3.61 -1.45
CA GLY A 106 -41.15 -4.41 -0.48
C GLY A 106 -40.32 -4.97 0.68
N ARG A 107 -38.98 -4.88 0.65
CA ARG A 107 -38.09 -5.40 1.71
C ARG A 107 -37.26 -4.30 2.41
N GLN A 108 -37.67 -3.04 2.31
CA GLN A 108 -36.89 -1.90 2.81
C GLN A 108 -36.73 -1.88 4.34
N LEU A 109 -37.67 -2.44 5.10
CA LEU A 109 -37.58 -2.50 6.57
C LEU A 109 -36.38 -3.34 7.04
N GLY A 110 -35.98 -4.35 6.26
CA GLY A 110 -34.80 -5.18 6.55
C GLY A 110 -33.49 -4.40 6.44
N ALA A 111 -33.46 -3.29 5.68
CA ALA A 111 -32.25 -2.49 5.49
C ALA A 111 -31.75 -1.81 6.78
N VAL A 112 -32.60 -1.68 7.80
CA VAL A 112 -32.23 -1.15 9.13
C VAL A 112 -31.46 -2.18 9.94
N GLN A 113 -31.43 -3.45 9.54
CA GLN A 113 -30.64 -4.47 10.22
C GLN A 113 -29.18 -4.44 9.72
N ARG A 114 -28.25 -4.91 10.55
CA ARG A 114 -26.84 -5.04 10.14
C ARG A 114 -26.69 -6.02 8.96
N ALA A 115 -27.48 -7.09 8.94
CA ALA A 115 -27.55 -8.03 7.83
C ALA A 115 -28.10 -7.39 6.54
N GLY A 116 -28.88 -6.31 6.67
CA GLY A 116 -29.50 -5.63 5.54
C GLY A 116 -30.63 -6.44 4.90
N THR A 117 -30.91 -6.10 3.65
CA THR A 117 -31.91 -6.74 2.78
C THR A 117 -31.28 -7.01 1.41
N PRO A 118 -31.85 -7.83 0.51
CA PRO A 118 -31.32 -7.94 -0.85
C PRO A 118 -31.19 -6.57 -1.51
N ALA A 119 -30.02 -6.32 -2.12
CA ALA A 119 -29.80 -5.12 -2.89
C ALA A 119 -30.21 -5.32 -4.34
N GLU A 120 -30.60 -4.22 -4.98
CA GLU A 120 -30.90 -4.16 -6.39
C GLU A 120 -29.98 -3.13 -7.03
N ASP A 121 -29.01 -3.60 -7.82
CA ASP A 121 -28.20 -2.74 -8.66
C ASP A 121 -28.83 -2.65 -10.05
N SER A 122 -28.70 -1.51 -10.72
CA SER A 122 -29.33 -1.31 -12.02
C SER A 122 -28.54 -0.39 -12.94
N ALA A 123 -28.67 -0.61 -14.24
CA ALA A 123 -28.17 0.27 -15.29
C ALA A 123 -29.34 0.83 -16.12
N HIS A 124 -29.25 2.10 -16.51
CA HIS A 124 -30.30 2.76 -17.29
C HIS A 124 -29.71 3.74 -18.30
N ILE A 125 -29.98 3.50 -19.57
CA ILE A 125 -29.54 4.34 -20.68
C ILE A 125 -30.59 5.41 -20.91
N LEU A 126 -30.15 6.66 -20.81
CA LEU A 126 -30.99 7.83 -20.96
C LEU A 126 -30.49 8.65 -22.13
N HIS A 127 -31.40 8.96 -23.06
CA HIS A 127 -31.11 9.84 -24.18
C HIS A 127 -31.64 11.25 -23.94
N SER A 128 -30.95 12.26 -24.47
CA SER A 128 -31.27 13.68 -24.28
C SER A 128 -32.69 14.09 -24.69
N TYR A 129 -33.32 13.36 -25.62
CA TYR A 129 -34.72 13.57 -26.03
C TYR A 129 -35.75 13.02 -25.03
N GLN A 130 -35.33 12.25 -24.02
CA GLN A 130 -36.21 11.69 -23.00
C GLN A 130 -36.36 12.64 -21.82
N ALA A 131 -37.57 12.72 -21.26
CA ALA A 131 -37.84 13.55 -20.09
C ALA A 131 -37.03 13.11 -18.86
N GLU A 132 -36.79 11.80 -18.73
CA GLU A 132 -36.01 11.18 -17.66
C GLU A 132 -34.54 11.63 -17.66
N TYR A 133 -33.96 11.88 -18.84
CA TYR A 133 -32.61 12.45 -18.97
C TYR A 133 -32.56 13.83 -18.32
N GLN A 134 -33.47 14.72 -18.72
CA GLN A 134 -33.54 16.08 -18.19
C GLN A 134 -33.89 16.10 -16.70
N SER A 135 -34.81 15.24 -16.28
CA SER A 135 -35.19 15.07 -14.87
C SER A 135 -34.01 14.57 -14.02
N THR A 136 -33.23 13.62 -14.54
CA THR A 136 -32.03 13.11 -13.85
C THR A 136 -31.00 14.23 -13.65
N LEU A 137 -30.70 15.01 -14.69
CA LEU A 137 -29.70 16.09 -14.60
C LEU A 137 -30.19 17.29 -13.77
N SER A 138 -31.43 17.73 -13.98
CA SER A 138 -31.99 18.89 -13.27
C SER A 138 -32.40 18.57 -11.82
N GLY A 139 -32.84 17.34 -11.55
CA GLY A 139 -33.29 16.85 -10.25
C GLY A 139 -32.18 16.43 -9.29
N SER A 140 -30.92 16.50 -9.72
CA SER A 140 -29.76 16.12 -8.91
C SER A 140 -28.67 17.19 -8.94
N ASP A 141 -27.83 17.18 -7.91
CA ASP A 141 -26.58 17.93 -7.84
C ASP A 141 -25.42 17.00 -8.23
N VAL A 142 -24.51 17.49 -9.08
CA VAL A 142 -23.20 16.86 -9.26
C VAL A 142 -22.42 17.08 -7.97
N LEU A 143 -21.89 16.02 -7.37
CA LEU A 143 -20.98 16.10 -6.22
C LEU A 143 -19.52 16.10 -6.67
N LEU A 144 -19.23 15.29 -7.68
CA LEU A 144 -17.93 15.19 -8.32
C LEU A 144 -18.15 14.80 -9.78
N ARG A 145 -17.39 15.44 -10.67
CA ARG A 145 -17.21 15.03 -12.05
C ARG A 145 -15.74 14.73 -12.30
N ILE A 146 -15.50 13.65 -13.01
CA ILE A 146 -14.19 13.16 -13.40
C ILE A 146 -14.15 13.11 -14.93
N GLU A 147 -13.15 13.76 -15.52
CA GLU A 147 -12.82 13.62 -16.93
C GLU A 147 -11.56 12.77 -17.08
N PHE A 148 -11.71 11.53 -17.54
CA PHE A 148 -10.59 10.61 -17.66
C PHE A 148 -9.69 10.98 -18.84
N PRO A 149 -8.35 10.90 -18.67
CA PRO A 149 -7.41 11.13 -19.76
C PRO A 149 -7.47 10.05 -20.84
N LYS A 150 -8.00 8.87 -20.50
CA LYS A 150 -8.24 7.73 -21.40
C LYS A 150 -9.69 7.31 -21.30
N THR A 151 -10.24 6.76 -22.37
CA THR A 151 -11.59 6.18 -22.36
C THR A 151 -11.63 4.97 -21.43
N GLU A 152 -12.67 4.91 -20.60
CA GLU A 152 -13.06 3.74 -19.83
C GLU A 152 -14.23 3.03 -20.52
N ASP A 153 -14.49 1.78 -20.12
CA ASP A 153 -15.51 0.94 -20.71
C ASP A 153 -16.59 0.55 -19.68
N LEU A 154 -17.87 0.60 -20.08
CA LEU A 154 -19.01 0.17 -19.25
C LEU A 154 -18.85 -1.26 -18.72
N GLN A 155 -18.14 -2.14 -19.42
CA GLN A 155 -17.85 -3.49 -18.99
C GLN A 155 -17.11 -3.49 -17.65
N PHE A 156 -16.24 -2.51 -17.40
CA PHE A 156 -15.59 -2.42 -16.09
C PHE A 156 -16.56 -1.99 -14.99
N ILE A 157 -17.52 -1.12 -15.28
CA ILE A 157 -18.59 -0.78 -14.32
C ILE A 157 -19.42 -2.02 -13.98
N LEU A 158 -19.77 -2.84 -14.98
CA LEU A 158 -20.46 -4.12 -14.76
C LEU A 158 -19.62 -5.08 -13.90
N ALA A 159 -18.30 -5.15 -14.12
CA ALA A 159 -17.40 -5.93 -13.28
C ALA A 159 -17.38 -5.45 -11.81
N VAL A 160 -17.45 -4.13 -11.58
CA VAL A 160 -17.57 -3.58 -10.22
C VAL A 160 -18.91 -3.94 -9.59
N CYS A 161 -20.02 -3.84 -10.33
CA CYS A 161 -21.33 -4.28 -9.84
C CYS A 161 -21.31 -5.77 -9.47
N HIS A 162 -20.74 -6.63 -10.32
CA HIS A 162 -20.60 -8.05 -10.05
C HIS A 162 -19.79 -8.30 -8.77
N ALA A 163 -18.65 -7.62 -8.62
CA ALA A 163 -17.81 -7.71 -7.43
C ALA A 163 -18.54 -7.28 -6.14
N ILE A 164 -19.37 -6.23 -6.21
CA ILE A 164 -20.21 -5.81 -5.07
C ILE A 164 -21.21 -6.90 -4.70
N GLN A 165 -21.86 -7.53 -5.69
CA GLN A 165 -22.85 -8.60 -5.47
C GLN A 165 -22.24 -9.91 -4.98
N LYS A 166 -20.99 -10.20 -5.35
CA LYS A 166 -20.24 -11.37 -4.88
C LYS A 166 -19.66 -11.18 -3.48
N HIS A 167 -19.33 -9.95 -3.09
CA HIS A 167 -18.72 -9.67 -1.78
C HIS A 167 -19.68 -9.96 -0.62
N LEU A 168 -19.21 -10.74 0.37
CA LEU A 168 -20.02 -11.29 1.47
C LEU A 168 -20.86 -10.24 2.22
N LEU A 169 -20.27 -9.07 2.49
CA LEU A 169 -20.93 -7.98 3.21
C LEU A 169 -21.69 -7.02 2.28
N ALA A 170 -21.14 -6.78 1.08
CA ALA A 170 -21.62 -5.74 0.19
C ALA A 170 -22.71 -6.23 -0.77
N LYS A 171 -23.04 -7.53 -0.79
CA LYS A 171 -24.16 -8.06 -1.56
C LYS A 171 -25.53 -7.62 -1.05
N SER A 172 -25.63 -7.27 0.23
CA SER A 172 -26.86 -6.81 0.86
C SER A 172 -26.92 -5.29 0.95
N TYR A 173 -28.13 -4.74 0.94
CA TYR A 173 -28.40 -3.34 1.18
C TYR A 173 -28.64 -3.12 2.68
N SER A 174 -27.71 -2.42 3.34
CA SER A 174 -27.88 -1.97 4.72
C SER A 174 -27.75 -0.45 4.78
N LEU A 175 -28.69 0.21 5.47
CA LEU A 175 -28.68 1.66 5.66
C LEU A 175 -27.42 2.15 6.38
N PHE A 176 -26.78 1.28 7.18
CA PHE A 176 -25.62 1.66 7.97
C PHE A 176 -24.31 1.63 7.20
N GLY A 177 -24.15 0.81 6.16
CA GLY A 177 -22.83 0.60 5.57
C GLY A 177 -22.77 0.24 4.10
N TYR A 178 -23.79 -0.44 3.56
CA TYR A 178 -23.75 -1.03 2.21
C TYR A 178 -24.94 -0.56 1.35
N ASN A 179 -25.18 0.75 1.36
CA ASN A 179 -26.30 1.43 0.69
C ASN A 179 -25.83 2.15 -0.61
N CYS A 180 -26.65 3.07 -1.12
CA CYS A 180 -26.34 3.86 -2.32
C CYS A 180 -25.12 4.80 -2.18
N TYR A 181 -24.82 5.23 -0.95
CA TYR A 181 -23.62 6.03 -0.66
C TYR A 181 -22.36 5.17 -0.84
N PHE A 182 -22.33 3.99 -0.21
CA PHE A 182 -21.25 3.02 -0.37
C PHE A 182 -21.02 2.64 -1.83
N PHE A 183 -22.10 2.34 -2.56
CA PHE A 183 -22.02 2.04 -3.99
C PHE A 183 -21.33 3.17 -4.77
N SER A 184 -21.78 4.41 -4.57
CA SER A 184 -21.23 5.56 -5.28
C SER A 184 -19.76 5.82 -4.95
N TRP A 185 -19.37 5.72 -3.67
CA TRP A 185 -17.97 5.87 -3.25
C TRP A 185 -17.08 4.77 -3.80
N THR A 186 -17.55 3.53 -3.74
CA THR A 186 -16.83 2.34 -4.23
C THR A 186 -16.60 2.44 -5.73
N MET A 187 -17.66 2.75 -6.49
CA MET A 187 -17.59 2.93 -7.94
C MET A 187 -16.63 4.06 -8.32
N THR A 188 -16.75 5.22 -7.65
CA THR A 188 -15.86 6.37 -7.88
C THR A 188 -14.40 6.02 -7.59
N ALA A 189 -14.12 5.39 -6.44
CA ALA A 189 -12.76 5.02 -6.04
C ALA A 189 -12.13 4.02 -7.02
N ILE A 190 -12.89 2.99 -7.39
CA ILE A 190 -12.41 1.88 -8.23
C ILE A 190 -12.15 2.34 -9.66
N ILE A 191 -13.10 3.03 -10.29
CA ILE A 191 -12.94 3.48 -11.67
C ILE A 191 -11.79 4.47 -11.76
N ALA A 192 -11.73 5.45 -10.85
CA ALA A 192 -10.62 6.39 -10.83
C ALA A 192 -9.27 5.69 -10.60
N ARG A 193 -9.19 4.72 -9.68
CA ARG A 193 -7.95 3.95 -9.42
C ARG A 193 -7.49 3.18 -10.66
N ARG A 194 -8.42 2.58 -11.41
CA ARG A 194 -8.11 1.87 -12.66
C ARG A 194 -7.56 2.82 -13.72
N SER A 195 -8.19 3.98 -13.92
CA SER A 195 -7.78 4.93 -14.96
C SER A 195 -6.35 5.45 -14.80
N TYR A 196 -5.79 5.47 -13.59
CA TYR A 196 -4.39 5.86 -13.36
C TYR A 196 -3.39 4.75 -13.52
N ALA A 197 -3.77 3.51 -13.22
CA ALA A 197 -2.87 2.38 -13.18
C ALA A 197 -1.55 2.72 -12.47
N TRP A 198 -1.54 2.89 -11.15
CA TRP A 198 -0.32 3.18 -10.37
C TRP A 198 0.84 2.21 -10.69
N GLU A 199 0.50 0.96 -10.95
CA GLU A 199 1.39 -0.07 -11.46
C GLU A 199 2.08 0.35 -12.76
N ALA A 200 1.37 0.97 -13.71
CA ALA A 200 1.94 1.45 -14.97
C ALA A 200 2.87 2.65 -14.79
N ILE A 201 2.66 3.47 -13.76
CA ILE A 201 3.58 4.56 -13.39
C ILE A 201 4.91 3.99 -12.88
N MET A 202 4.83 2.90 -12.12
CA MET A 202 6.00 2.24 -11.52
C MET A 202 6.59 1.10 -12.37
N ALA A 203 5.91 0.69 -13.46
CA ALA A 203 6.31 -0.42 -14.33
C ALA A 203 7.63 -0.18 -15.10
N PRO A 204 7.97 1.03 -15.57
CA PRO A 204 9.23 1.23 -16.24
C PRO A 204 10.41 1.18 -15.25
N ASP A 205 11.44 0.35 -15.54
CA ASP A 205 12.66 0.22 -14.70
C ASP A 205 13.28 1.58 -14.35
N PHE A 206 13.26 2.53 -15.28
CA PHE A 206 13.82 3.86 -15.07
C PHE A 206 13.02 4.67 -14.03
N ALA A 207 11.70 4.49 -13.94
CA ALA A 207 10.86 5.23 -12.99
C ALA A 207 11.10 4.74 -11.55
N TRP A 208 11.25 3.43 -11.37
CA TRP A 208 11.66 2.84 -10.09
C TRP A 208 13.06 3.31 -9.70
N ARG A 209 14.02 3.22 -10.63
CA ARG A 209 15.41 3.64 -10.40
C ARG A 209 15.50 5.10 -9.96
N ASP A 210 14.87 5.99 -10.73
CA ASP A 210 14.85 7.42 -10.45
C ASP A 210 14.20 7.72 -9.08
N MET A 211 13.17 6.97 -8.69
CA MET A 211 12.57 7.10 -7.36
C MET A 211 13.51 6.63 -6.24
N VAL A 212 14.16 5.49 -6.40
CA VAL A 212 15.14 4.96 -5.43
C VAL A 212 16.31 5.92 -5.29
N GLU A 213 16.83 6.43 -6.40
CA GLU A 213 17.92 7.39 -6.42
C GLU A 213 17.53 8.69 -5.72
N ALA A 214 16.39 9.30 -6.08
CA ALA A 214 15.88 10.51 -5.43
C ALA A 214 15.65 10.30 -3.92
N ALA A 215 15.13 9.13 -3.52
CA ALA A 215 14.91 8.80 -2.12
C ALA A 215 16.22 8.67 -1.33
N ILE A 216 17.22 7.98 -1.88
CA ILE A 216 18.53 7.81 -1.24
C ILE A 216 19.27 9.14 -1.19
N ASP A 217 19.25 9.92 -2.26
CA ASP A 217 19.94 11.21 -2.35
C ASP A 217 19.28 12.22 -1.39
N SER A 218 17.95 12.21 -1.27
CA SER A 218 17.26 13.04 -0.27
C SER A 218 17.54 12.59 1.16
N ALA A 219 17.76 11.30 1.42
CA ALA A 219 18.07 10.78 2.75
C ALA A 219 19.52 11.05 3.15
N ILE A 220 20.42 11.02 2.17
CA ILE A 220 21.88 11.07 2.34
C ILE A 220 22.43 12.21 1.47
N SER A 221 21.91 13.43 1.63
CA SER A 221 22.48 14.58 0.92
C SER A 221 23.70 15.12 1.66
N PRO A 222 24.90 15.18 1.06
CA PRO A 222 26.00 15.96 1.60
C PRO A 222 25.62 17.44 1.49
N SER A 223 25.42 18.12 2.63
CA SER A 223 25.13 19.56 2.58
C SER A 223 26.38 20.30 2.08
N ALA A 224 26.26 21.11 1.04
CA ALA A 224 27.37 21.84 0.43
C ALA A 224 27.97 22.95 1.32
N GLN A 225 27.38 23.22 2.50
CA GLN A 225 27.72 24.38 3.34
C GLN A 225 28.05 24.01 4.79
N SER A 226 27.96 22.74 5.16
CA SER A 226 28.51 22.29 6.42
C SER A 226 29.18 20.96 6.21
N GLU A 227 30.40 20.82 6.71
CA GLU A 227 30.89 19.54 7.20
C GLU A 227 29.99 19.08 8.35
N ILE A 228 28.67 19.05 8.24
CA ILE A 228 27.73 18.43 9.16
C ILE A 228 26.66 17.77 8.28
N ILE A 229 26.51 16.45 8.41
CA ILE A 229 25.35 15.77 7.83
C ILE A 229 24.17 16.16 8.71
N THR A 230 23.46 17.23 8.36
CA THR A 230 22.17 17.49 8.99
C THR A 230 21.20 16.44 8.49
N GLN A 231 20.86 15.47 9.35
CA GLN A 231 19.68 14.65 9.15
C GLN A 231 18.51 15.60 8.95
N ARG A 232 18.03 15.73 7.71
CA ARG A 232 16.79 16.47 7.48
C ARG A 232 15.68 15.60 8.03
N ALA A 233 14.99 16.10 9.05
CA ALA A 233 13.75 15.50 9.48
C ALA A 233 12.88 15.30 8.23
N VAL A 234 12.53 14.06 7.92
CA VAL A 234 11.65 13.77 6.80
C VAL A 234 10.28 14.32 7.19
N HIS A 235 9.98 15.52 6.68
CA HIS A 235 8.66 16.12 6.86
C HIS A 235 7.67 15.31 6.04
N PHE A 236 6.85 14.52 6.75
CA PHE A 236 5.67 13.88 6.20
C PHE A 236 4.52 14.88 6.20
N SER A 237 3.89 15.07 5.04
CA SER A 237 2.62 15.80 4.93
C SER A 237 1.48 15.06 5.66
N SER A 238 1.59 13.73 5.76
CA SER A 238 0.61 12.87 6.42
C SER A 238 0.98 12.57 7.88
N SER A 239 0.14 13.04 8.81
CA SER A 239 0.25 12.71 10.24
C SER A 239 0.16 11.20 10.51
N ARG A 240 -0.52 10.44 9.65
CA ARG A 240 -0.60 8.96 9.75
C ARG A 240 0.71 8.31 9.37
N ILE A 241 1.37 8.75 8.30
CA ILE A 241 2.69 8.24 7.93
C ILE A 241 3.65 8.50 9.08
N LYS A 242 3.65 9.73 9.60
CA LYS A 242 4.44 10.10 10.78
C LYS A 242 4.13 9.20 11.98
N ALA A 243 2.86 9.06 12.37
CA ALA A 243 2.44 8.26 13.52
C ALA A 243 2.74 6.76 13.33
N TRP A 244 2.66 6.24 12.11
CA TRP A 244 3.01 4.86 11.79
C TRP A 244 4.52 4.62 11.92
N PHE A 245 5.33 5.53 11.37
CA PHE A 245 6.78 5.47 11.55
C PHE A 245 7.12 5.59 13.01
N GLN A 246 6.60 6.61 13.69
CA GLN A 246 6.71 6.78 15.13
C GLN A 246 6.39 5.48 15.86
N LYS A 247 5.19 4.91 15.71
CA LYS A 247 4.84 3.65 16.39
C LYS A 247 5.80 2.47 16.10
N ARG A 248 6.38 2.38 14.90
CA ARG A 248 7.30 1.30 14.52
C ARG A 248 8.79 1.59 14.78
N THR A 249 9.16 2.85 14.96
CA THR A 249 10.54 3.29 15.25
C THR A 249 10.73 3.78 16.69
N GLU A 250 9.64 4.09 17.40
CA GLU A 250 9.61 4.65 18.76
C GLU A 250 9.83 3.68 19.90
N PRO A 251 9.88 2.33 19.79
CA PRO A 251 10.14 1.56 21.00
C PRO A 251 11.41 2.05 21.72
N ASN A 252 12.52 2.40 21.03
CA ASN A 252 13.76 2.79 21.74
C ASN A 252 14.73 3.79 21.09
N GLN A 253 14.33 4.63 20.15
CA GLN A 253 15.24 5.66 19.60
C GLN A 253 14.69 7.07 19.77
N ARG A 254 15.10 7.76 20.84
CA ARG A 254 15.43 9.18 20.64
C ARG A 254 16.51 9.19 19.55
N PRO A 255 16.41 10.01 18.49
CA PRO A 255 17.49 10.16 17.53
C PRO A 255 18.67 10.76 18.29
N SER A 256 19.48 9.90 18.91
CA SER A 256 20.81 10.26 19.33
C SER A 256 21.53 10.63 18.05
N ILE A 257 22.08 11.83 18.02
CA ILE A 257 23.02 12.24 16.99
C ILE A 257 24.01 11.08 16.83
N PRO A 258 24.28 10.61 15.58
CA PRO A 258 25.26 9.57 15.34
C PRO A 258 26.50 9.81 16.18
N LYS A 259 26.80 8.90 17.12
CA LYS A 259 28.05 9.00 17.90
C LYS A 259 29.25 8.83 16.97
N TYR A 260 29.05 8.07 15.90
CA TYR A 260 30.04 7.84 14.88
C TYR A 260 29.62 8.50 13.58
N ARG A 261 30.55 9.27 13.01
CA ARG A 261 30.32 9.99 11.78
C ARG A 261 31.06 9.29 10.64
N PRO A 262 30.35 8.65 9.70
CA PRO A 262 31.00 8.06 8.54
C PRO A 262 31.69 9.12 7.69
N GLU A 263 32.88 8.78 7.20
CA GLU A 263 33.63 9.57 6.22
C GLU A 263 32.83 9.74 4.92
N ALA A 264 33.03 10.85 4.21
CA ALA A 264 32.27 11.15 2.99
C ALA A 264 32.44 10.08 1.90
N GLU A 265 33.66 9.53 1.76
CA GLU A 265 33.95 8.44 0.82
C GLU A 265 33.10 7.19 1.11
N PHE A 266 32.99 6.83 2.39
CA PHE A 266 32.22 5.68 2.85
C PHE A 266 30.72 5.83 2.57
N LEU A 267 30.18 7.04 2.72
CA LEU A 267 28.80 7.32 2.36
C LEU A 267 28.55 7.17 0.85
N GLY A 268 29.49 7.61 0.01
CA GLY A 268 29.41 7.43 -1.44
C GLY A 268 29.42 5.96 -1.85
N GLU A 269 30.27 5.14 -1.23
CA GLU A 269 30.29 3.69 -1.46
C GLU A 269 28.99 3.02 -1.01
N PHE A 270 28.48 3.39 0.17
CA PHE A 270 27.22 2.87 0.70
C PHE A 270 26.03 3.23 -0.18
N GLN A 271 25.90 4.50 -0.58
CA GLN A 271 24.86 4.95 -1.50
C GLN A 271 24.89 4.16 -2.80
N SER A 272 26.07 4.01 -3.40
CA SER A 272 26.24 3.31 -4.68
C SER A 272 25.88 1.82 -4.56
N ALA A 273 26.32 1.16 -3.49
CA ALA A 273 25.99 -0.24 -3.22
C ALA A 273 24.49 -0.43 -2.92
N LEU A 274 23.90 0.45 -2.11
CA LEU A 274 22.48 0.40 -1.79
C LEU A 274 21.60 0.65 -3.02
N LYS A 275 21.92 1.65 -3.84
CA LYS A 275 21.26 1.92 -5.13
C LYS A 275 21.30 0.67 -6.01
N ARG A 276 22.45 0.01 -6.11
CA ARG A 276 22.56 -1.25 -6.89
C ARG A 276 21.66 -2.35 -6.33
N HIS A 277 21.66 -2.58 -5.02
CA HIS A 277 20.82 -3.62 -4.40
C HIS A 277 19.32 -3.33 -4.58
N LEU A 278 18.86 -2.11 -4.29
CA LEU A 278 17.44 -1.74 -4.45
C LEU A 278 16.96 -1.70 -5.91
N ASN A 279 17.88 -1.53 -6.86
CA ASN A 279 17.60 -1.60 -8.30
C ASN A 279 17.77 -3.00 -8.90
N LEU A 280 18.03 -4.03 -8.09
CA LEU A 280 18.04 -5.41 -8.59
C LEU A 280 16.67 -5.78 -9.15
N LYS A 281 16.69 -6.44 -10.33
CA LYS A 281 15.49 -6.93 -11.01
C LYS A 281 14.73 -7.89 -10.07
N GLY A 282 13.56 -7.46 -9.61
CA GLY A 282 12.73 -8.23 -8.69
C GLY A 282 11.96 -7.36 -7.71
N TYR A 283 12.62 -6.39 -7.05
CA TYR A 283 11.96 -5.56 -6.04
C TYR A 283 10.80 -4.74 -6.61
N GLN A 284 11.01 -4.16 -7.79
CA GLN A 284 9.98 -3.44 -8.53
C GLN A 284 8.74 -4.30 -8.80
N LYS A 285 8.93 -5.56 -9.22
CA LYS A 285 7.83 -6.50 -9.49
C LYS A 285 6.95 -6.70 -8.25
N TYR A 286 7.55 -6.93 -7.09
CA TYR A 286 6.79 -7.08 -5.84
C TYR A 286 6.03 -5.81 -5.46
N ILE A 287 6.64 -4.63 -5.64
CA ILE A 287 5.95 -3.35 -5.37
C ILE A 287 4.77 -3.16 -6.33
N ILE A 288 4.92 -3.52 -7.61
CA ILE A 288 3.85 -3.48 -8.61
C ILE A 288 2.70 -4.43 -8.21
N GLU A 289 3.00 -5.69 -7.89
CA GLU A 289 2.00 -6.67 -7.43
C GLU A 289 1.26 -6.17 -6.18
N ARG A 290 1.97 -5.49 -5.26
CA ARG A 290 1.34 -4.86 -4.10
C ARG A 290 0.47 -3.68 -4.49
N LEU A 291 0.91 -2.82 -5.40
CA LEU A 291 0.15 -1.66 -5.88
C LEU A 291 -1.16 -2.04 -6.55
N GLU A 292 -1.17 -3.13 -7.32
CA GLU A 292 -2.37 -3.68 -7.95
C GLU A 292 -3.45 -4.01 -6.91
N SER A 293 -3.06 -4.41 -5.71
CA SER A 293 -3.99 -4.76 -4.63
C SER A 293 -4.58 -3.56 -3.88
N ILE A 294 -4.06 -2.36 -4.12
CA ILE A 294 -4.38 -1.15 -3.34
C ILE A 294 -5.39 -0.28 -4.08
N LEU A 295 -6.49 0.00 -3.40
CA LEU A 295 -7.55 0.88 -3.90
C LEU A 295 -7.35 2.34 -3.46
N LEU A 296 -7.05 2.54 -2.17
CA LEU A 296 -7.03 3.87 -1.56
C LEU A 296 -5.60 4.26 -1.16
N LYS A 297 -5.24 5.53 -1.37
CA LYS A 297 -3.91 6.06 -1.00
C LYS A 297 -3.62 5.96 0.52
N SER A 298 -4.64 5.78 1.35
CA SER A 298 -4.48 5.55 2.81
C SER A 298 -3.90 4.18 3.12
N GLN A 299 -4.14 3.22 2.26
CA GLN A 299 -3.67 1.84 2.39
C GLN A 299 -2.23 1.71 1.89
N LEU A 300 -1.82 2.62 0.99
CA LEU A 300 -0.48 2.74 0.47
C LEU A 300 0.55 2.75 1.60
N THR A 301 0.33 3.57 2.63
CA THR A 301 1.26 3.70 3.74
C THR A 301 1.48 2.38 4.45
N SER A 302 0.43 1.67 4.88
CA SER A 302 0.64 0.44 5.66
C SER A 302 1.16 -0.70 4.80
N LEU A 303 0.56 -0.93 3.62
CA LEU A 303 0.89 -2.09 2.78
C LEU A 303 2.22 -1.94 2.07
N ILE A 304 2.49 -0.76 1.51
CA ILE A 304 3.76 -0.55 0.81
C ILE A 304 4.88 -0.28 1.78
N ALA A 305 4.66 0.43 2.89
CA ALA A 305 5.73 0.58 3.84
C ALA A 305 6.13 -0.76 4.46
N GLU A 306 5.24 -1.75 4.61
CA GLU A 306 5.64 -3.09 5.02
C GLU A 306 6.56 -3.78 4.01
N GLU A 307 6.19 -3.78 2.72
CA GLU A 307 7.01 -4.37 1.67
C GLU A 307 8.33 -3.61 1.48
N VAL A 308 8.27 -2.27 1.41
CA VAL A 308 9.44 -1.39 1.32
C VAL A 308 10.33 -1.54 2.55
N ILE A 309 9.77 -1.65 3.77
CA ILE A 309 10.55 -2.00 4.97
C ILE A 309 11.32 -3.28 4.74
N HIS A 310 10.63 -4.34 4.34
CA HIS A 310 11.25 -5.64 4.20
C HIS A 310 12.41 -5.59 3.21
N ARG A 311 12.21 -4.96 2.05
CA ARG A 311 13.22 -4.87 0.98
C ARG A 311 14.36 -3.91 1.30
N VAL A 312 14.05 -2.75 1.87
CA VAL A 312 15.08 -1.80 2.33
C VAL A 312 15.92 -2.45 3.42
N LYS A 313 15.32 -3.15 4.38
CA LYS A 313 16.06 -3.89 5.41
C LYS A 313 16.99 -4.92 4.79
N GLU A 314 16.50 -5.72 3.86
CA GLU A 314 17.30 -6.72 3.16
C GLU A 314 18.47 -6.06 2.39
N ALA A 315 18.19 -5.05 1.57
CA ALA A 315 19.20 -4.35 0.77
C ALA A 315 20.22 -3.60 1.65
N VAL A 316 19.77 -2.95 2.73
CA VAL A 316 20.63 -2.30 3.71
C VAL A 316 21.49 -3.33 4.42
N GLN A 317 20.94 -4.48 4.84
CA GLN A 317 21.69 -5.56 5.48
C GLN A 317 22.78 -6.15 4.57
N GLN A 318 22.45 -6.39 3.29
CA GLN A 318 23.41 -6.83 2.28
C GLN A 318 24.52 -5.78 2.06
N THR A 319 24.13 -4.50 1.99
CA THR A 319 25.08 -3.39 1.82
C THR A 319 26.01 -3.24 3.03
N LYS A 320 25.44 -3.26 4.24
CA LYS A 320 26.17 -3.26 5.52
C LYS A 320 27.18 -4.38 5.58
N THR A 321 26.73 -5.61 5.30
CA THR A 321 27.56 -6.81 5.29
C THR A 321 28.72 -6.69 4.31
N SER A 322 28.44 -6.30 3.07
CA SER A 322 29.45 -6.16 2.03
C SER A 322 30.53 -5.13 2.40
N LEU A 323 30.11 -3.96 2.89
CA LEU A 323 31.02 -2.86 3.18
C LEU A 323 31.77 -3.04 4.51
N ALA A 324 31.11 -3.56 5.55
CA ALA A 324 31.78 -3.89 6.82
C ALA A 324 32.83 -5.00 6.62
N LYS A 325 32.51 -6.04 5.82
CA LYS A 325 33.48 -7.06 5.41
C LYS A 325 34.67 -6.45 4.69
N ARG A 326 34.42 -5.56 3.72
CA ARG A 326 35.48 -4.91 2.93
C ARG A 326 36.38 -4.02 3.81
N LYS A 327 35.80 -3.23 4.72
CA LYS A 327 36.57 -2.38 5.65
C LYS A 327 37.38 -3.20 6.65
N SER A 328 36.79 -4.25 7.22
CA SER A 328 37.52 -5.21 8.04
C SER A 328 38.70 -5.82 7.28
N LEU A 329 38.49 -6.16 6.00
CA LEU A 329 39.54 -6.76 5.18
C LEU A 329 40.69 -5.78 4.95
N ILE A 330 40.38 -4.55 4.56
CA ILE A 330 41.39 -3.50 4.33
C ILE A 330 42.20 -3.27 5.62
N ALA A 331 41.54 -3.10 6.77
CA ALA A 331 42.23 -2.87 8.04
C ALA A 331 43.13 -4.05 8.46
N ALA A 332 42.66 -5.28 8.26
CA ALA A 332 43.43 -6.48 8.57
C ALA A 332 44.62 -6.67 7.62
N GLU A 333 44.43 -6.43 6.31
CA GLU A 333 45.51 -6.48 5.30
C GLU A 333 46.55 -5.38 5.52
N GLU A 334 46.13 -4.16 5.88
CA GLU A 334 47.01 -3.05 6.22
C GLU A 334 47.80 -3.32 7.50
N SER A 335 47.17 -3.93 8.50
CA SER A 335 47.85 -4.38 9.73
C SER A 335 48.95 -5.39 9.44
N VAL A 336 48.64 -6.39 8.60
CA VAL A 336 49.61 -7.41 8.18
C VAL A 336 50.74 -6.79 7.35
N THR A 337 50.39 -5.98 6.36
CA THR A 337 51.35 -5.30 5.48
C THR A 337 52.27 -4.37 6.28
N SER A 338 51.70 -3.57 7.19
CA SER A 338 52.48 -2.68 8.06
C SER A 338 53.37 -3.46 9.03
N SER A 339 52.96 -4.62 9.51
CA SER A 339 53.81 -5.45 10.37
C SER A 339 54.92 -6.13 9.56
N TYR A 340 54.69 -6.42 8.28
CA TYR A 340 55.68 -7.00 7.36
C TYR A 340 56.73 -5.98 6.87
N TYR A 341 56.34 -4.71 6.66
CA TYR A 341 57.21 -3.66 6.10
C TYR A 341 57.58 -2.54 7.08
N GLY A 342 56.94 -2.46 8.25
CA GLY A 342 57.01 -1.32 9.17
C GLY A 342 58.17 -1.32 10.15
N SER A 343 59.03 -2.34 10.17
CA SER A 343 60.31 -2.24 10.88
C SER A 343 61.26 -1.38 10.04
N LYS A 344 61.25 -0.06 10.26
CA LYS A 344 62.20 0.90 9.65
C LYS A 344 63.66 0.63 10.03
N ASP A 345 63.90 -0.27 10.97
CA ASP A 345 65.22 -0.68 11.40
C ASP A 345 65.67 -1.88 10.56
N PHE A 346 66.18 -1.61 9.36
CA PHE A 346 66.73 -2.64 8.46
C PHE A 346 67.83 -3.51 9.12
N ARG A 347 68.40 -3.06 10.25
CA ARG A 347 69.39 -3.81 11.06
C ARG A 347 68.77 -4.70 12.13
N LYS A 348 67.51 -4.49 12.49
CA LYS A 348 66.64 -5.43 13.22
C LYS A 348 65.67 -6.12 12.29
N ASN A 349 66.08 -6.36 11.04
CA ASN A 349 65.48 -7.39 10.22
C ASN A 349 65.83 -8.79 10.79
N SER A 350 65.37 -9.10 12.01
CA SER A 350 64.48 -10.24 12.09
C SER A 350 63.27 -9.78 11.28
N ILE A 351 63.24 -9.95 9.94
CA ILE A 351 62.66 -11.19 9.40
C ILE A 351 61.89 -11.81 10.56
N ILE A 352 60.62 -11.42 10.72
CA ILE A 352 59.69 -12.33 11.39
C ILE A 352 60.11 -13.68 10.84
N THR A 353 60.62 -14.59 11.66
CA THR A 353 61.32 -15.81 11.20
C THR A 353 60.35 -16.77 10.50
N VAL A 354 59.21 -16.24 10.03
CA VAL A 354 58.35 -16.61 8.92
C VAL A 354 59.13 -16.65 7.60
N ALA A 355 60.31 -17.27 7.59
CA ALA A 355 60.98 -17.70 6.36
C ALA A 355 60.17 -18.77 5.57
N ARG A 356 58.94 -19.08 6.00
CA ARG A 356 58.10 -20.14 5.45
C ARG A 356 56.78 -19.67 4.84
N TRP A 357 56.31 -18.45 5.12
CA TRP A 357 55.06 -17.96 4.53
C TRP A 357 55.34 -16.71 3.72
N SER A 358 54.96 -16.75 2.46
CA SER A 358 54.87 -15.58 1.61
C SER A 358 53.82 -14.61 2.15
N ARG A 359 54.00 -13.32 1.87
CA ARG A 359 53.00 -12.28 2.14
C ARG A 359 51.63 -12.66 1.60
N ASP A 360 51.59 -13.25 0.41
CA ASP A 360 50.35 -13.61 -0.29
C ASP A 360 49.60 -14.73 0.44
N GLU A 361 50.30 -15.71 1.02
CA GLU A 361 49.69 -16.77 1.84
C GLU A 361 49.08 -16.19 3.13
N VAL A 362 49.76 -15.25 3.80
CA VAL A 362 49.22 -14.61 5.00
C VAL A 362 48.02 -13.72 4.67
N ILE A 363 48.06 -12.98 3.55
CA ILE A 363 46.92 -12.18 3.08
C ILE A 363 45.73 -13.07 2.73
N LEU A 364 45.97 -14.25 2.12
CA LEU A 364 44.90 -15.20 1.82
C LEU A 364 44.23 -15.72 3.10
N LEU A 365 45.00 -16.06 4.13
CA LEU A 365 44.45 -16.42 5.44
C LEU A 365 43.63 -15.29 6.06
N VAL A 366 44.12 -14.06 6.00
CA VAL A 366 43.38 -12.89 6.51
C VAL A 366 42.05 -12.73 5.78
N ARG A 367 42.03 -12.89 4.45
CA ARG A 367 40.81 -12.83 3.62
C ARG A 367 39.78 -13.87 4.04
N GLU A 368 40.21 -15.11 4.19
CA GLU A 368 39.34 -16.20 4.61
C GLU A 368 38.85 -16.02 6.06
N GLY A 369 39.73 -15.56 6.96
CA GLY A 369 39.40 -15.25 8.35
C GLY A 369 38.35 -14.16 8.47
N VAL A 370 38.56 -13.01 7.83
CA VAL A 370 37.59 -11.92 7.81
C VAL A 370 36.25 -12.38 7.24
N ALA A 371 36.26 -13.20 6.17
CA ALA A 371 35.04 -13.74 5.59
C ALA A 371 34.27 -14.65 6.56
N LYS A 372 34.96 -15.58 7.23
CA LYS A 372 34.35 -16.52 8.19
C LYS A 372 33.85 -15.80 9.45
N SER A 373 34.64 -14.88 10.00
CA SER A 373 34.26 -14.09 11.18
C SER A 373 33.10 -13.14 10.89
N THR A 374 33.07 -12.51 9.71
CA THR A 374 31.90 -11.72 9.29
C THR A 374 30.63 -12.58 9.21
N ALA A 375 30.73 -13.78 8.62
CA ALA A 375 29.59 -14.69 8.51
C ALA A 375 29.10 -15.15 9.90
N ALA A 376 30.01 -15.43 10.83
CA ALA A 376 29.67 -15.81 12.20
C ALA A 376 29.01 -14.65 12.97
N ALA A 377 29.56 -13.43 12.88
CA ALA A 377 28.99 -12.24 13.48
C ALA A 377 27.56 -11.96 12.97
N ILE A 378 27.33 -12.09 11.65
CA ILE A 378 25.99 -11.93 11.07
C ILE A 378 25.02 -13.01 11.55
N LYS A 379 25.49 -14.26 11.64
CA LYS A 379 24.68 -15.37 12.15
C LYS A 379 24.25 -15.12 13.61
N ALA A 380 25.17 -14.63 14.45
CA ALA A 380 24.88 -14.27 15.84
C ALA A 380 23.85 -13.13 15.94
N LEU A 381 23.92 -12.14 15.03
CA LEU A 381 22.92 -11.07 14.96
C LEU A 381 21.52 -11.61 14.58
N ALA A 382 21.45 -12.58 13.67
CA ALA A 382 20.18 -13.16 13.22
C ALA A 382 19.51 -14.02 14.29
N THR A 383 20.27 -14.81 15.05
CA THR A 383 19.73 -15.66 16.14
C THR A 383 19.11 -14.82 17.24
N ASN A 384 19.71 -13.68 17.58
CA ASN A 384 19.21 -12.80 18.65
C ASN A 384 17.95 -12.01 18.26
N TYR A 385 17.58 -11.97 16.97
CA TYR A 385 16.38 -11.28 16.50
C TYR A 385 15.10 -12.13 16.66
N HIS A 386 15.22 -13.45 16.76
CA HIS A 386 14.07 -14.37 16.81
C HIS A 386 13.49 -14.62 18.22
N ASP A 387 14.22 -14.29 19.29
CA ASP A 387 13.85 -14.67 20.66
C ASP A 387 12.84 -13.74 21.38
N GLY A 388 12.22 -12.78 20.70
CA GLY A 388 10.91 -12.23 21.10
C GLY A 388 10.74 -11.57 22.49
N VAL A 389 11.81 -11.22 23.23
CA VAL A 389 11.68 -10.57 24.55
C VAL A 389 11.75 -9.04 24.46
N ASP A 390 10.72 -8.37 24.97
CA ASP A 390 10.39 -6.94 24.84
C ASP A 390 11.19 -5.95 25.74
N ASN A 391 12.32 -6.34 26.34
CA ASN A 391 13.10 -5.45 27.22
C ASN A 391 14.42 -4.95 26.58
N ASP A 392 14.53 -3.64 26.38
CA ASP A 392 15.44 -3.04 25.38
C ASP A 392 16.68 -2.29 25.89
N ILE A 393 16.79 -1.94 27.17
CA ILE A 393 17.97 -1.21 27.66
C ILE A 393 19.16 -2.14 27.91
N LEU A 394 18.92 -3.38 28.35
CA LEU A 394 19.97 -4.39 28.54
C LEU A 394 20.53 -4.90 27.21
N LYS A 395 19.75 -4.84 26.13
CA LYS A 395 20.07 -5.42 24.83
C LYS A 395 21.33 -4.86 24.17
N SER A 396 21.58 -3.54 24.23
CA SER A 396 22.75 -2.98 23.50
C SER A 396 24.10 -3.50 24.00
N GLN A 397 24.23 -3.80 25.30
CA GLN A 397 25.44 -4.39 25.88
C GLN A 397 25.53 -5.90 25.62
N TYR A 398 24.42 -6.64 25.69
CA TYR A 398 24.43 -8.08 25.35
C TYR A 398 24.69 -8.33 23.85
N TYR A 399 24.26 -7.43 22.96
CA TYR A 399 24.50 -7.56 21.52
C TYR A 399 25.97 -7.45 21.15
N THR A 400 26.75 -6.62 21.85
CA THR A 400 28.17 -6.45 21.54
C THR A 400 28.99 -7.66 21.96
N THR A 401 28.69 -8.26 23.11
CA THR A 401 29.44 -9.42 23.63
C THR A 401 29.24 -10.67 22.77
N SER A 402 27.98 -10.96 22.37
CA SER A 402 27.67 -12.09 21.50
C SER A 402 28.31 -11.97 20.11
N LEU A 403 28.43 -10.74 19.59
CA LEU A 403 29.05 -10.49 18.31
C LEU A 403 30.58 -10.68 18.35
N ASP A 404 31.21 -10.19 19.41
CA ASP A 404 32.65 -10.30 19.61
C ASP A 404 33.08 -11.75 19.78
N GLU A 405 32.37 -12.48 20.63
CA GLU A 405 32.59 -13.92 20.81
C GLU A 405 32.41 -14.68 19.49
N ALA A 406 31.36 -14.39 18.71
CA ALA A 406 31.15 -15.06 17.43
C ALA A 406 32.26 -14.74 16.41
N TRP A 407 32.72 -13.48 16.36
CA TRP A 407 33.83 -13.07 15.52
C TRP A 407 35.13 -13.77 15.92
N ASP A 408 35.47 -13.69 17.21
CA ASP A 408 36.72 -14.18 17.78
C ASP A 408 36.81 -15.70 17.67
N ASN A 409 35.74 -16.42 18.01
CA ASN A 409 35.68 -17.88 17.86
C ASN A 409 35.87 -18.32 16.41
N ALA A 410 35.20 -17.65 15.47
CA ALA A 410 35.32 -17.97 14.05
C ALA A 410 36.70 -17.63 13.49
N TRP A 411 37.30 -16.53 13.97
CA TRP A 411 38.65 -16.13 13.61
C TRP A 411 39.65 -17.15 14.15
N GLU A 412 39.61 -17.45 15.44
CA GLU A 412 40.50 -18.38 16.12
C GLU A 412 40.42 -19.77 15.50
N PHE A 413 39.20 -20.29 15.29
CA PHE A 413 39.01 -21.60 14.65
C PHE A 413 39.64 -21.66 13.26
N HIS A 414 39.49 -20.61 12.45
CA HIS A 414 40.10 -20.57 11.13
C HIS A 414 41.61 -20.37 11.20
N TRP A 415 42.09 -19.40 11.98
CA TRP A 415 43.48 -19.00 12.06
C TRP A 415 44.33 -20.13 12.65
N VAL A 416 43.91 -20.71 13.77
CA VAL A 416 44.58 -21.86 14.41
C VAL A 416 44.48 -23.10 13.54
N GLY A 417 43.31 -23.36 12.94
CA GLY A 417 43.10 -24.53 12.07
C GLY A 417 43.93 -24.50 10.78
N SER A 418 44.30 -23.31 10.31
CA SER A 418 45.12 -23.10 9.11
C SER A 418 46.63 -23.14 9.38
N ILE A 419 47.07 -23.12 10.66
CA ILE A 419 48.48 -23.18 11.05
C ILE A 419 48.80 -24.62 11.50
N SER A 420 49.89 -25.21 10.98
CA SER A 420 50.28 -26.56 11.39
C SER A 420 50.65 -26.60 12.89
N PRO A 421 50.31 -27.66 13.64
CA PRO A 421 50.71 -27.81 15.05
C PRO A 421 52.22 -27.69 15.28
N ARG A 422 53.06 -28.08 14.31
CA ARG A 422 54.52 -27.91 14.37
C ARG A 422 54.96 -26.45 14.25
N GLN A 423 54.17 -25.61 13.57
CA GLN A 423 54.45 -24.19 13.38
C GLN A 423 53.96 -23.34 14.57
N MET A 424 52.94 -23.79 15.31
CA MET A 424 52.41 -23.08 16.48
C MET A 424 53.39 -22.98 17.65
N MET A 425 54.25 -23.99 17.86
CA MET A 425 55.19 -24.00 19.00
C MET A 425 56.42 -23.11 18.79
N GLU A 426 56.70 -22.67 17.57
CA GLU A 426 57.91 -21.92 17.23
C GLU A 426 57.66 -20.41 16.99
N GLN A 427 56.41 -19.94 16.87
CA GLN A 427 56.15 -18.59 16.34
C GLN A 427 55.03 -17.84 17.07
N GLY A 428 55.35 -17.29 18.24
CA GLY A 428 54.51 -16.29 18.92
C GLY A 428 54.16 -15.09 18.03
N GLU A 429 55.09 -14.71 17.14
CA GLU A 429 54.94 -13.56 16.23
C GLU A 429 53.80 -13.73 15.21
N ILE A 430 53.56 -14.93 14.65
CA ILE A 430 52.43 -15.18 13.73
C ILE A 430 51.10 -15.09 14.50
N LYS A 431 51.07 -15.63 15.72
CA LYS A 431 49.87 -15.57 16.57
C LYS A 431 49.53 -14.13 16.91
N ASP A 432 50.52 -13.34 17.31
CA ASP A 432 50.36 -11.92 17.62
C ASP A 432 49.92 -11.10 16.40
N LEU A 433 50.48 -11.41 15.22
CA LEU A 433 50.07 -10.82 13.95
C LEU A 433 48.60 -11.11 13.63
N GLY A 434 48.18 -12.38 13.77
CA GLY A 434 46.80 -12.81 13.56
C GLY A 434 45.82 -12.15 14.53
N ASN A 435 46.18 -12.07 15.82
CA ASN A 435 45.37 -11.40 16.83
C ASN A 435 45.19 -9.92 16.51
N LYS A 436 46.29 -9.22 16.21
CA LYS A 436 46.26 -7.79 15.85
C LYS A 436 45.45 -7.53 14.58
N ALA A 437 45.57 -8.40 13.56
CA ALA A 437 44.77 -8.32 12.34
C ALA A 437 43.28 -8.55 12.62
N SER A 438 42.93 -9.52 13.47
CA SER A 438 41.55 -9.77 13.91
C SER A 438 40.95 -8.59 14.65
N GLU A 439 41.68 -8.04 15.63
CA GLU A 439 41.21 -6.92 16.45
C GLU A 439 40.91 -5.68 15.60
N LEU A 440 41.83 -5.30 14.70
CA LEU A 440 41.64 -4.17 13.80
C LEU A 440 40.53 -4.43 12.77
N GLY A 441 40.43 -5.67 12.27
CA GLY A 441 39.35 -6.09 11.40
C GLY A 441 37.98 -5.98 12.08
N LYS A 442 37.85 -6.53 13.30
CA LYS A 442 36.64 -6.50 14.13
C LYS A 442 36.22 -5.08 14.47
N GLU A 443 37.15 -4.23 14.89
CA GLU A 443 36.84 -2.84 15.23
C GLU A 443 36.36 -2.05 14.01
N SER A 444 37.07 -2.20 12.88
CA SER A 444 36.66 -1.58 11.61
C SER A 444 35.31 -2.09 11.11
N TRP A 445 35.03 -3.39 11.30
CA TRP A 445 33.74 -3.99 11.00
C TRP A 445 32.62 -3.36 11.85
N LYS A 446 32.80 -3.24 13.16
CA LYS A 446 31.82 -2.66 14.10
C LYS A 446 31.51 -1.21 13.77
N ILE A 447 32.57 -0.43 13.59
CA ILE A 447 32.47 0.99 13.25
C ILE A 447 31.64 1.16 11.97
N ALA A 448 31.97 0.39 10.92
CA ALA A 448 31.22 0.41 9.66
C ALA A 448 29.77 -0.04 9.87
N TRP A 449 29.53 -1.11 10.63
CA TRP A 449 28.21 -1.67 10.89
C TRP A 449 27.28 -0.67 11.59
N GLN A 450 27.77 -0.02 12.64
CA GLN A 450 26.99 0.94 13.44
C GLN A 450 26.61 2.17 12.63
N ALA A 451 27.54 2.73 11.84
CA ALA A 451 27.30 3.91 11.00
C ALA A 451 26.07 3.75 10.08
N TYR A 452 25.83 2.53 9.60
CA TYR A 452 24.76 2.23 8.66
C TYR A 452 23.40 1.95 9.29
N ASN A 453 23.32 1.62 10.59
CA ASN A 453 22.05 1.36 11.26
C ASN A 453 21.15 2.59 11.28
N GLU A 454 21.74 3.76 11.44
CA GLU A 454 20.99 5.02 11.52
C GLU A 454 20.47 5.48 10.15
N LEU A 455 21.17 5.15 9.07
CA LEU A 455 20.76 5.47 7.70
C LEU A 455 19.52 4.67 7.27
N GLU A 456 19.34 3.46 7.81
CA GLU A 456 18.24 2.57 7.46
C GLU A 456 16.86 3.25 7.63
N ILE A 457 16.64 3.89 8.79
CA ILE A 457 15.37 4.55 9.10
C ILE A 457 15.15 5.75 8.17
N LEU A 458 16.21 6.53 7.90
CA LEU A 458 16.12 7.70 7.02
C LEU A 458 15.81 7.31 5.57
N ILE A 459 16.50 6.29 5.05
CA ILE A 459 16.24 5.73 3.72
C ILE A 459 14.81 5.24 3.62
N LEU A 460 14.35 4.51 4.64
CA LEU A 460 13.00 3.97 4.67
C LEU A 460 11.94 5.08 4.64
N GLN A 461 12.11 6.09 5.48
CA GLN A 461 11.22 7.26 5.55
C GLN A 461 11.21 8.01 4.22
N SER A 462 12.39 8.24 3.63
CA SER A 462 12.55 8.93 2.37
C SER A 462 11.94 8.17 1.19
N LEU A 463 12.16 6.85 1.11
CA LEU A 463 11.60 6.02 0.03
C LEU A 463 10.08 5.91 0.13
N THR A 464 9.55 5.71 1.34
CA THR A 464 8.09 5.69 1.58
C THR A 464 7.46 7.03 1.23
N LYS A 465 8.10 8.15 1.59
CA LYS A 465 7.67 9.49 1.23
C LYS A 465 7.68 9.69 -0.28
N THR A 466 8.80 9.40 -0.94
CA THR A 466 8.98 9.59 -2.38
C THR A 466 7.95 8.77 -3.16
N LEU A 467 7.71 7.52 -2.73
CA LEU A 467 6.68 6.67 -3.31
C LEU A 467 5.27 7.26 -3.11
N HIS A 468 4.97 7.78 -1.93
CA HIS A 468 3.68 8.42 -1.65
C HIS A 468 3.46 9.71 -2.47
N GLU A 469 4.53 10.46 -2.74
CA GLU A 469 4.49 11.69 -3.53
C GLU A 469 4.38 11.41 -5.03
N ARG A 470 5.09 10.40 -5.54
CA ARG A 470 5.06 10.02 -6.96
C ARG A 470 3.79 9.30 -7.38
N LEU A 471 3.13 8.61 -6.44
CA LEU A 471 1.81 8.03 -6.67
C LEU A 471 0.76 9.13 -6.51
N VAL A 472 0.62 9.92 -7.58
CA VAL A 472 -0.38 10.96 -7.70
C VAL A 472 -1.77 10.29 -7.80
N ASP A 473 -2.76 10.92 -7.17
CA ASP A 473 -4.18 10.59 -7.39
C ASP A 473 -4.63 11.11 -8.78
N LEU A 474 -5.95 11.20 -9.04
CA LEU A 474 -6.44 11.86 -10.25
C LEU A 474 -5.93 13.30 -10.30
N ASP A 475 -5.33 13.69 -11.43
CA ASP A 475 -4.88 15.07 -11.66
C ASP A 475 -6.05 16.01 -11.33
N LEU A 476 -5.79 17.02 -10.51
CA LEU A 476 -6.80 17.96 -10.04
C LEU A 476 -7.46 18.75 -11.19
N ARG A 477 -6.82 18.79 -12.37
CA ARG A 477 -7.39 19.35 -13.61
C ARG A 477 -8.50 18.49 -14.19
N HIS A 478 -8.51 17.20 -13.89
CA HIS A 478 -9.55 16.24 -14.29
C HIS A 478 -10.68 16.12 -13.26
N LEU A 479 -10.57 16.81 -12.11
CA LEU A 479 -11.60 16.86 -11.06
C LEU A 479 -12.38 18.17 -11.12
N GLU A 480 -13.69 18.06 -11.29
CA GLU A 480 -14.62 19.15 -11.04
C GLU A 480 -15.49 18.79 -9.84
N TYR A 481 -15.28 19.49 -8.72
CA TYR A 481 -16.11 19.34 -7.53
C TYR A 481 -17.38 20.15 -7.68
N GLY A 482 -18.51 19.50 -7.42
CA GLY A 482 -19.82 20.12 -7.46
C GLY A 482 -19.89 21.39 -6.61
N ASN A 483 -20.16 22.53 -7.26
CA ASN A 483 -20.43 23.78 -6.57
C ASN A 483 -21.79 23.67 -5.86
N SER A 484 -21.78 23.23 -4.60
CA SER A 484 -22.95 23.30 -3.71
C SER A 484 -23.25 24.76 -3.31
N ASN A 485 -23.46 25.63 -4.31
CA ASN A 485 -23.66 27.06 -4.15
C ASN A 485 -24.85 27.40 -3.23
N LYS A 486 -25.79 26.47 -2.99
CA LYS A 486 -26.88 26.65 -2.01
C LYS A 486 -26.50 26.31 -0.56
N LYS A 487 -25.51 25.42 -0.32
CA LYS A 487 -25.01 25.12 1.04
C LYS A 487 -23.87 26.03 1.50
N LYS A 488 -23.29 26.84 0.59
CA LYS A 488 -22.33 27.91 0.92
C LYS A 488 -22.84 28.90 1.98
N ARG A 489 -24.16 29.08 2.13
CA ARG A 489 -24.75 29.94 3.18
C ARG A 489 -24.77 29.29 4.57
N MET A 490 -24.92 27.96 4.65
CA MET A 490 -25.03 27.25 5.93
C MET A 490 -23.65 26.82 6.46
N PHE A 491 -22.72 26.46 5.57
CA PHE A 491 -21.35 26.09 5.96
C PHE A 491 -20.45 27.29 6.28
N ARG A 492 -20.85 28.53 5.95
CA ARG A 492 -20.16 29.75 6.44
C ARG A 492 -20.16 29.89 7.96
N ARG A 493 -21.03 29.18 8.69
CA ARG A 493 -21.04 29.16 10.18
C ARG A 493 -20.12 28.11 10.81
N MET A 494 -19.58 27.16 10.04
CA MET A 494 -18.61 26.17 10.53
C MET A 494 -17.27 26.37 9.82
N GLN A 495 -16.44 27.27 10.37
CA GLN A 495 -14.97 27.31 10.24
C GLN A 495 -14.32 27.08 8.85
N TRP A 496 -14.93 27.51 7.75
CA TRP A 496 -14.27 27.56 6.42
C TRP A 496 -13.74 28.96 6.04
N SER A 497 -13.84 29.96 6.92
CA SER A 497 -13.48 31.36 6.62
C SER A 497 -11.97 31.61 6.42
N THR A 498 -11.10 30.68 6.78
CA THR A 498 -9.64 30.84 6.62
C THR A 498 -9.12 30.35 5.26
N LEU A 499 -9.95 29.67 4.45
CA LEU A 499 -9.49 28.96 3.25
C LEU A 499 -10.14 29.44 1.94
N GLN A 500 -10.68 30.66 1.88
CA GLN A 500 -11.37 31.17 0.68
C GLN A 500 -11.11 32.67 0.40
N ARG A 501 -9.85 33.08 0.41
CA ARG A 501 -9.38 34.11 -0.54
C ARG A 501 -8.62 33.35 -1.61
N ASP A 502 -9.07 33.44 -2.86
CA ASP A 502 -8.41 32.91 -4.05
C ASP A 502 -7.70 31.58 -3.80
N VAL A 503 -8.49 30.52 -3.61
CA VAL A 503 -7.95 29.15 -3.56
C VAL A 503 -7.30 28.91 -4.90
N ALA A 504 -5.98 29.09 -4.94
CA ALA A 504 -5.15 28.64 -6.03
C ALA A 504 -5.47 27.16 -6.27
N GLU A 505 -5.26 26.69 -7.49
CA GLU A 505 -5.49 25.30 -7.90
C GLU A 505 -4.87 24.26 -6.93
N ALA A 506 -3.90 24.70 -6.12
CA ALA A 506 -3.26 24.01 -5.01
C ALA A 506 -4.16 23.57 -3.82
N ASP A 507 -5.31 24.20 -3.52
CA ASP A 507 -6.16 23.74 -2.38
C ASP A 507 -7.36 22.87 -2.78
N LYS A 508 -7.45 22.42 -4.03
CA LYS A 508 -8.44 21.39 -4.39
C LYS A 508 -8.09 20.11 -3.63
N PRO A 509 -9.03 19.50 -2.88
CA PRO A 509 -8.75 18.24 -2.19
C PRO A 509 -8.43 17.16 -3.22
N HIS A 510 -7.57 16.21 -2.87
CA HIS A 510 -7.41 15.02 -3.70
C HIS A 510 -8.67 14.17 -3.71
N LEU A 511 -8.88 13.38 -4.77
CA LEU A 511 -10.04 12.50 -4.93
C LEU A 511 -10.24 11.57 -3.73
N GLN A 512 -9.15 10.96 -3.25
CA GLN A 512 -9.18 10.03 -2.13
C GLN A 512 -9.62 10.72 -0.83
N ASP A 513 -9.17 11.96 -0.60
CA ASP A 513 -9.55 12.75 0.56
C ASP A 513 -11.02 13.19 0.48
N PHE A 514 -11.49 13.52 -0.72
CA PHE A 514 -12.91 13.76 -0.97
C PHE A 514 -13.75 12.54 -0.60
N ILE A 515 -13.43 11.34 -1.10
CA ILE A 515 -14.16 10.11 -0.81
C ILE A 515 -14.15 9.80 0.69
N ARG A 516 -12.98 9.87 1.35
CA ARG A 516 -12.88 9.65 2.80
C ARG A 516 -13.71 10.65 3.60
N ARG A 517 -13.71 11.93 3.21
CA ARG A 517 -14.52 12.95 3.87
C ARG A 517 -16.00 12.65 3.74
N ARG A 518 -16.44 12.15 2.58
CA ARG A 518 -17.85 11.76 2.33
C ARG A 518 -18.25 10.56 3.18
N ILE A 519 -17.40 9.54 3.25
CA ILE A 519 -17.52 8.42 4.19
C ILE A 519 -17.67 8.97 5.61
N HIS A 520 -16.73 9.78 6.08
CA HIS A 520 -16.76 10.34 7.43
C HIS A 520 -18.07 11.10 7.74
N ILE A 521 -18.50 12.01 6.85
CA ILE A 521 -19.74 12.77 7.02
C ILE A 521 -20.98 11.86 7.12
N HIS A 522 -21.07 10.84 6.26
CA HIS A 522 -22.20 9.90 6.29
C HIS A 522 -22.27 9.21 7.64
N PHE A 523 -21.14 8.70 8.10
CA PHE A 523 -21.12 7.91 9.30
C PHE A 523 -21.11 8.71 10.60
N ASP A 524 -20.65 9.96 10.59
CA ASP A 524 -20.92 10.89 11.68
C ASP A 524 -22.43 11.16 11.82
N SER A 525 -23.12 11.23 10.68
CA SER A 525 -24.59 11.38 10.66
C SER A 525 -25.30 10.12 11.17
N VAL A 526 -24.78 8.93 10.83
CA VAL A 526 -25.26 7.65 11.38
C VAL A 526 -24.95 7.52 12.88
N ASN A 527 -23.76 7.93 13.33
CA ASN A 527 -23.33 7.84 14.74
C ASN A 527 -24.24 8.64 15.67
N LYS A 528 -24.64 9.85 15.27
CA LYS A 528 -25.65 10.64 15.99
C LYS A 528 -26.97 9.89 16.19
N ALA A 529 -27.25 8.88 15.36
CA ALA A 529 -28.45 8.07 15.42
C ALA A 529 -28.27 6.68 16.06
N THR A 530 -27.07 6.07 16.05
CA THR A 530 -26.86 4.68 16.48
C THR A 530 -25.49 4.47 17.14
N PHE A 531 -25.46 4.18 18.45
CA PHE A 531 -24.25 4.07 19.27
C PHE A 531 -23.37 2.83 18.96
N ARG A 532 -22.09 3.06 18.61
CA ARG A 532 -20.83 2.31 18.86
C ARG A 532 -19.68 3.09 18.18
N SER A 533 -18.41 2.83 18.52
CA SER A 533 -17.26 3.51 17.88
C SER A 533 -17.25 3.24 16.36
N TYR A 534 -17.38 4.31 15.57
CA TYR A 534 -17.52 4.26 14.11
C TYR A 534 -16.19 3.91 13.40
N GLU A 535 -15.04 4.10 14.04
CA GLU A 535 -13.74 3.79 13.41
C GLU A 535 -13.63 2.32 12.95
N ASN A 536 -14.26 1.39 13.67
CA ASN A 536 -14.31 -0.01 13.26
C ASN A 536 -15.16 -0.21 11.99
N LEU A 537 -16.31 0.44 11.90
CA LEU A 537 -17.20 0.34 10.74
C LEU A 537 -16.62 1.05 9.53
N ARG A 538 -15.91 2.16 9.75
CA ARG A 538 -15.10 2.82 8.73
C ARG A 538 -14.05 1.88 8.15
N GLY A 539 -13.28 1.24 9.03
CA GLY A 539 -12.26 0.26 8.64
C GLY A 539 -12.87 -0.92 7.89
N GLU A 540 -14.04 -1.40 8.34
CA GLU A 540 -14.81 -2.46 7.66
C GLU A 540 -15.23 -2.03 6.25
N VAL A 541 -15.72 -0.80 6.07
CA VAL A 541 -16.13 -0.26 4.77
C VAL A 541 -14.95 -0.04 3.84
N GLU A 542 -13.87 0.60 4.30
CA GLU A 542 -12.65 0.79 3.50
C GLU A 542 -12.03 -0.58 3.12
N GLY A 543 -12.06 -1.55 4.04
CA GLY A 543 -11.65 -2.93 3.78
C GLY A 543 -12.54 -3.64 2.75
N THR A 544 -13.86 -3.47 2.85
CA THR A 544 -14.84 -4.00 1.90
C THR A 544 -14.63 -3.40 0.51
N MET A 545 -14.40 -2.09 0.39
CA MET A 545 -14.09 -1.44 -0.90
C MET A 545 -12.87 -2.08 -1.55
N THR A 546 -11.82 -2.39 -0.78
CA THR A 546 -10.62 -3.08 -1.30
C THR A 546 -10.88 -4.52 -1.69
N GLY A 547 -11.73 -5.24 -0.94
CA GLY A 547 -12.20 -6.57 -1.33
C GLY A 547 -12.91 -6.52 -2.69
N VAL A 548 -13.84 -5.57 -2.85
CA VAL A 548 -14.55 -5.33 -4.12
C VAL A 548 -13.59 -4.94 -5.25
N TRP A 549 -12.56 -4.12 -4.99
CA TRP A 549 -11.55 -3.78 -6.00
C TRP A 549 -10.84 -5.02 -6.57
N LYS A 550 -10.35 -5.90 -5.70
CA LYS A 550 -9.66 -7.14 -6.13
C LYS A 550 -10.60 -8.05 -6.93
N GLU A 551 -11.82 -8.21 -6.44
CA GLU A 551 -12.85 -9.01 -7.10
C GLU A 551 -13.28 -8.39 -8.44
N ALA A 552 -13.30 -7.05 -8.57
CA ALA A 552 -13.65 -6.37 -9.80
C ALA A 552 -12.59 -6.57 -10.90
N LEU A 553 -11.30 -6.63 -10.54
CA LEU A 553 -10.24 -6.97 -11.49
C LEU A 553 -10.43 -8.39 -12.04
N GLN A 554 -10.72 -9.36 -11.17
CA GLN A 554 -11.01 -10.74 -11.58
C GLN A 554 -12.30 -10.81 -12.42
N SER A 555 -13.38 -10.20 -11.95
CA SER A 555 -14.67 -10.14 -12.64
C SER A 555 -14.55 -9.50 -14.01
N PHE A 556 -13.66 -8.52 -14.19
CA PHE A 556 -13.44 -7.89 -15.49
C PHE A 556 -12.83 -8.87 -16.50
N HIS A 557 -11.88 -9.70 -16.07
CA HIS A 557 -11.33 -10.77 -16.91
C HIS A 557 -12.36 -11.86 -17.22
N GLU A 558 -13.18 -12.23 -16.23
CA GLU A 558 -14.26 -13.21 -16.41
C GLU A 558 -15.29 -12.71 -17.42
N LEU A 559 -15.80 -11.48 -17.25
CA LEU A 559 -16.75 -10.85 -18.18
C LEU A 559 -16.14 -10.62 -19.56
N GLY A 560 -14.82 -10.40 -19.66
CA GLY A 560 -14.08 -10.27 -20.92
C GLY A 560 -14.23 -11.50 -21.82
N LYS A 561 -14.11 -12.70 -21.25
CA LYS A 561 -14.20 -13.98 -21.99
C LYS A 561 -15.56 -14.20 -22.66
N TYR A 562 -16.64 -13.68 -22.08
CA TYR A 562 -17.99 -13.81 -22.66
C TYR A 562 -18.18 -12.97 -23.92
N ASN A 563 -17.38 -11.92 -24.10
CA ASN A 563 -17.44 -11.06 -25.29
C ASN A 563 -16.67 -11.63 -26.50
N GLU A 564 -15.87 -12.68 -26.33
CA GLU A 564 -15.04 -13.27 -27.41
C GLU A 564 -15.79 -14.30 -28.29
N GLY A 565 -17.06 -14.63 -28.00
CA GLY A 565 -17.96 -15.27 -28.96
C GLY A 565 -18.92 -16.34 -28.41
N PRO A 566 -19.82 -16.87 -29.25
CA PRO A 566 -20.88 -17.84 -28.88
C PRO A 566 -20.41 -19.21 -28.38
N GLY A 567 -19.10 -19.48 -28.35
CA GLY A 567 -18.52 -20.77 -27.92
C GLY A 567 -18.05 -20.83 -26.46
N ALA A 568 -17.94 -19.70 -25.76
CA ALA A 568 -17.37 -19.63 -24.41
C ALA A 568 -18.38 -19.91 -23.28
N TRP A 569 -19.66 -20.09 -23.60
CA TRP A 569 -20.78 -20.03 -22.65
C TRP A 569 -20.96 -21.26 -21.76
N HIS A 570 -20.47 -22.44 -22.17
CA HIS A 570 -20.75 -23.71 -21.47
C HIS A 570 -19.71 -24.12 -20.41
N ALA A 571 -18.48 -23.57 -20.42
CA ALA A 571 -17.37 -24.15 -19.67
C ALA A 571 -17.28 -23.75 -18.18
N LEU A 572 -18.10 -22.81 -17.68
CA LEU A 572 -17.91 -22.21 -16.35
C LEU A 572 -19.07 -22.39 -15.37
N VAL A 573 -20.30 -22.63 -15.86
CA VAL A 573 -21.46 -22.87 -14.98
C VAL A 573 -21.42 -24.29 -14.40
N ASP A 574 -20.84 -25.26 -15.11
CA ASP A 574 -20.77 -26.65 -14.66
C ASP A 574 -19.57 -26.96 -13.74
N GLY A 575 -18.60 -26.04 -13.61
CA GLY A 575 -17.39 -26.25 -12.80
C GLY A 575 -17.48 -25.80 -11.33
N GLY A 576 -18.62 -25.26 -10.89
CA GLY A 576 -18.70 -24.46 -9.65
C GLY A 576 -19.28 -25.14 -8.40
N LEU A 577 -19.75 -26.40 -8.46
CA LEU A 577 -20.50 -27.00 -7.35
C LEU A 577 -20.20 -28.48 -7.02
N GLU A 578 -19.09 -29.05 -7.47
CA GLU A 578 -18.59 -30.30 -6.87
C GLU A 578 -17.67 -29.99 -5.69
N HIS A 579 -18.28 -29.77 -4.53
CA HIS A 579 -17.63 -30.03 -3.25
C HIS A 579 -17.30 -31.54 -3.21
N GLN A 580 -16.04 -31.90 -3.44
CA GLN A 580 -15.54 -33.22 -3.10
C GLN A 580 -15.60 -33.41 -1.58
N ASP A 581 -16.65 -34.07 -1.13
CA ASP A 581 -16.66 -34.81 0.13
C ASP A 581 -15.60 -35.92 0.05
N ALA A 582 -14.37 -35.58 0.42
CA ALA A 582 -13.33 -36.57 0.70
C ALA A 582 -13.53 -37.16 2.10
N SER A 583 -14.56 -37.99 2.25
CA SER A 583 -14.70 -38.91 3.38
C SER A 583 -15.15 -40.29 2.89
N GLY A 584 -14.20 -41.23 2.80
CA GLY A 584 -14.43 -42.64 2.46
C GLY A 584 -13.11 -43.33 2.11
N ILE A 585 -12.33 -43.82 3.07
CA ILE A 585 -12.31 -45.21 3.59
C ILE A 585 -11.70 -46.24 2.61
N ARG A 586 -10.52 -46.72 3.03
CA ARG A 586 -9.86 -48.05 2.89
C ARG A 586 -9.30 -48.52 1.54
N GLY A 587 -7.99 -48.72 1.58
CA GLY A 587 -7.22 -49.83 1.01
C GLY A 587 -5.98 -50.02 1.87
#